data_AF-A0A0B4ZWJ6-F1
#
_entry.id   AF-A0A0B4ZWJ6-F1
#
_cell.length_a   1.000
_cell.length_b   1.000
_cell.length_c   1.000
_cell.angle_alpha   90.00
_cell.angle_beta   90.00
_cell.angle_gamma   90.00
#
_symmetry.space_group_name_H-M   'P 1'
#
loop_
_entity.id
_entity.type
_entity.pdbx_description
1 polymer ?
#
loop_
_entity_poly.entity_id
_entity_poly.type
_entity_poly.pdbx_seq_one_letter_code
_entity_poly.pdbx_strand_id
1 'polypeptide(L)'
;NGKPRLYSLADGVERIRKGLFALHSVAEPVYRQIEATFLESEKCDIATVDYLVTFDSFTPVRKGSPYLELIRVVHKQIRESGIQSAIRKRFLVSK
;
A
#
# COMPACT_ATOMS: atom_id res chain seq x y z
N ASN A 1 29.71 -7.91 -4.79
CA ASN A 1 28.89 -8.84 -3.97
C ASN A 1 28.09 -8.07 -2.92
N GLY A 2 26.96 -7.49 -3.29
CA GLY A 2 26.09 -6.75 -2.37
C GLY A 2 25.09 -7.67 -1.71
N LYS A 3 25.14 -7.81 -0.38
CA LYS A 3 24.07 -8.50 0.36
C LYS A 3 22.75 -7.77 0.14
N PRO A 4 21.62 -8.47 -0.11
CA PRO A 4 20.33 -7.83 -0.28
C PRO A 4 19.94 -7.11 1.03
N ARG A 5 19.65 -5.81 0.94
CA ARG A 5 19.18 -4.99 2.07
C ARG A 5 17.67 -5.09 2.20
N LEU A 6 17.21 -6.24 2.65
CA LEU A 6 15.80 -6.51 2.93
C LEU A 6 15.55 -6.32 4.42
N TYR A 7 14.50 -5.59 4.75
CA TYR A 7 14.08 -5.30 6.12
C TYR A 7 12.62 -5.69 6.30
N SER A 8 12.24 -6.08 7.50
CA SER A 8 10.83 -6.18 7.86
C SER A 8 10.18 -4.79 7.82
N LEU A 9 8.86 -4.72 7.70
CA LEU A 9 8.14 -3.44 7.71
C LEU A 9 8.44 -2.66 9.00
N ALA A 10 8.41 -3.34 10.15
CA ALA A 10 8.69 -2.73 11.45
C ALA A 10 10.12 -2.22 11.57
N ASP A 11 11.11 -3.02 11.19
CA ASP A 11 12.51 -2.59 11.22
C ASP A 11 12.78 -1.45 10.24
N GLY A 12 12.11 -1.47 9.08
CA GLY A 12 12.21 -0.43 8.07
C GLY A 12 11.66 0.90 8.59
N VAL A 13 10.47 0.89 9.20
CA VAL A 13 9.82 2.08 9.77
C VAL A 13 10.65 2.66 10.92
N GLU A 14 11.18 1.82 11.82
CA GLU A 14 12.08 2.28 12.89
C GLU A 14 13.37 2.92 12.35
N ARG A 15 13.88 2.45 11.20
CA ARG A 15 15.04 3.07 10.55
C ARG A 15 14.71 4.41 9.90
N ILE A 16 13.51 4.56 9.34
CA ILE A 16 13.02 5.86 8.86
C ILE A 16 13.02 6.86 10.00
N ARG A 17 12.52 6.46 11.18
CA ARG A 17 12.49 7.30 12.39
C ARG A 17 13.89 7.78 12.82
N LYS A 18 14.89 6.91 12.72
CA LYS A 18 16.30 7.22 13.07
C LYS A 18 17.02 8.09 12.04
N GLY A 19 16.40 8.34 10.87
CA GLY A 19 16.96 9.17 9.81
C GLY A 19 18.00 8.46 8.93
N LEU A 20 18.45 9.17 7.88
CA LEU A 20 19.44 8.71 6.88
C LEU A 20 19.08 7.38 6.18
N PHE A 21 17.79 7.05 6.14
CA PHE A 21 17.28 5.82 5.57
C PHE A 21 16.04 6.08 4.72
N ALA A 22 15.96 5.43 3.56
CA ALA A 22 14.78 5.43 2.71
C ALA A 22 14.31 3.99 2.52
N LEU A 23 13.02 3.75 2.77
CA LEU A 23 12.39 2.45 2.60
C LEU A 23 11.60 2.45 1.29
N HIS A 24 11.95 1.53 0.39
CA HIS A 24 11.13 1.25 -0.79
C HIS A 24 10.13 0.14 -0.46
N SER A 25 8.85 0.48 -0.40
CA SER A 25 7.74 -0.45 -0.10
C SER A 25 6.42 0.10 -0.63
N VAL A 26 5.35 -0.68 -0.51
CA VAL A 26 3.99 -0.19 -0.69
C VAL A 26 3.70 0.85 0.41
N ALA A 27 3.20 2.01 0.02
CA ALA A 27 3.06 3.16 0.92
C ALA A 27 2.04 2.92 2.04
N GLU A 28 0.89 2.31 1.73
CA GLU A 28 -0.22 2.11 2.69
C GLU A 28 0.18 1.41 4.00
N PRO A 29 0.84 0.23 4.00
CA PRO A 29 1.24 -0.42 5.25
C PRO A 29 2.30 0.38 6.02
N VAL A 30 3.18 1.11 5.32
CA VAL A 30 4.18 1.99 5.95
C VAL A 30 3.49 3.15 6.67
N TYR A 31 2.56 3.83 6.00
CA TYR A 31 1.80 4.94 6.60
C TYR A 31 0.98 4.50 7.81
N ARG A 32 0.31 3.34 7.75
CA ARG A 32 -0.45 2.81 8.91
C ARG A 32 0.47 2.54 10.11
N GLN A 33 1.69 2.05 9.88
CA GLN A 33 2.62 1.80 10.96
C GLN A 33 3.21 3.09 11.54
N ILE A 34 3.52 4.08 10.70
CA ILE A 34 3.94 5.42 11.12
C ILE A 34 2.84 6.10 11.95
N GLU A 35 1.58 6.04 11.49
CA GLU A 35 0.43 6.60 12.21
C GLU A 35 0.33 6.08 13.65
N ALA A 36 0.62 4.79 13.86
CA ALA A 36 0.55 4.13 15.15
C ALA A 36 1.80 4.34 16.05
N THR A 37 2.96 4.71 15.50
CA THR A 37 4.24 4.70 16.24
C THR A 37 4.93 6.05 16.37
N PHE A 38 4.64 7.01 15.48
CA PHE A 38 5.34 8.30 15.40
C PHE A 38 4.52 9.39 16.10
N LEU A 39 5.21 10.35 16.69
CA LEU A 39 4.60 11.58 17.18
C LEU A 39 4.22 12.49 15.99
N GLU A 40 3.24 13.37 16.17
CA GLU A 40 2.79 14.31 15.12
C GLU A 40 3.94 15.14 14.53
N SER A 41 4.90 15.56 15.35
CA SER A 41 6.09 16.29 14.89
C SER A 41 6.97 15.47 13.97
N GLU A 42 7.16 14.18 14.27
CA GLU A 42 8.00 13.27 13.49
C GLU A 42 7.36 12.92 12.14
N LYS A 43 6.03 13.01 12.02
CA LYS A 43 5.30 12.74 10.77
C LYS A 43 5.57 13.83 9.72
N CYS A 44 5.66 15.09 10.14
CA CYS A 44 5.90 16.23 9.25
C CYS A 44 7.29 16.23 8.60
N ASP A 45 8.26 15.54 9.20
CA ASP A 45 9.63 15.45 8.70
C ASP A 45 9.80 14.37 7.61
N ILE A 46 8.76 13.57 7.34
CA ILE A 46 8.83 12.46 6.39
C ILE A 46 8.47 12.95 4.98
N ALA A 47 9.36 12.71 4.03
CA ALA A 47 9.11 12.91 2.61
C ALA A 47 8.89 11.57 1.90
N THR A 48 7.93 11.54 0.97
CA THR A 48 7.66 10.36 0.14
C THR A 48 7.91 10.65 -1.33
N VAL A 49 8.40 9.64 -2.04
CA VAL A 49 8.69 9.70 -3.48
C VAL A 49 7.96 8.56 -4.16
N ASP A 50 7.00 8.91 -5.02
CA ASP A 50 6.23 7.93 -5.79
C ASP A 50 7.08 7.37 -6.92
N TYR A 51 7.49 6.11 -6.81
CA TYR A 51 8.31 5.44 -7.82
C TYR A 51 7.49 4.60 -8.81
N LEU A 52 6.45 3.91 -8.33
CA LEU A 52 5.53 3.10 -9.15
C LEU A 52 4.10 3.59 -8.92
N VAL A 53 3.48 4.12 -9.97
CA VAL A 53 2.16 4.77 -9.89
C VAL A 53 1.00 3.77 -9.82
N THR A 54 1.23 2.50 -10.18
CA THR A 54 0.16 1.51 -10.34
C THR A 54 0.40 0.24 -9.53
N PHE A 55 -0.15 0.21 -8.32
CA PHE A 55 -0.50 -1.05 -7.66
C PHE A 55 -1.99 -1.32 -7.87
N ASP A 56 -2.29 -2.07 -8.92
CA ASP A 56 -3.61 -2.68 -9.07
C ASP A 56 -3.63 -3.97 -8.24
N SER A 57 -4.50 -4.02 -7.23
CA SER A 57 -4.75 -5.25 -6.47
C SER A 57 -5.53 -6.22 -7.34
N PHE A 58 -5.02 -7.44 -7.52
CA PHE A 58 -5.70 -8.49 -8.27
C PHE A 58 -6.22 -9.59 -7.34
N THR A 59 -7.36 -10.17 -7.68
CA THR A 59 -7.90 -11.34 -6.99
C THR A 59 -7.35 -12.62 -7.63
N PRO A 60 -6.57 -13.45 -6.91
CA PRO A 60 -6.10 -14.72 -7.45
C PRO A 60 -7.28 -15.70 -7.60
N VAL A 61 -7.34 -16.41 -8.72
CA VAL A 61 -8.36 -17.42 -9.01
C VAL A 61 -7.67 -18.70 -9.49
N ARG A 62 -8.17 -19.86 -9.06
CA ARG A 62 -7.66 -21.17 -9.51
C ARG A 62 -7.82 -21.29 -11.02
N LYS A 63 -6.77 -21.75 -11.72
CA LYS A 63 -6.82 -22.07 -13.15
C LYS A 63 -7.98 -23.04 -13.43
N GLY A 64 -8.84 -22.69 -14.38
CA GLY A 64 -10.03 -23.49 -14.74
C GLY A 64 -11.23 -23.33 -13.80
N SER A 65 -11.21 -22.39 -12.86
CA SER A 65 -12.37 -22.13 -12.02
C SER A 65 -13.55 -21.59 -12.85
N PRO A 66 -14.78 -22.11 -12.65
CA PRO A 66 -15.96 -21.59 -13.33
C PRO A 66 -16.31 -20.16 -12.90
N TYR A 67 -15.74 -19.66 -11.79
CA TYR A 67 -16.00 -18.32 -11.26
C TYR A 67 -15.14 -17.23 -11.92
N LEU A 68 -14.18 -17.57 -12.77
CA LEU A 68 -13.25 -16.59 -13.34
C LEU A 68 -13.98 -15.45 -14.06
N GLU A 69 -14.95 -15.79 -14.91
CA GLU A 69 -15.67 -14.78 -15.69
C GLU A 69 -16.63 -13.97 -14.82
N LEU A 70 -17.30 -14.61 -13.86
CA LEU A 70 -18.17 -13.92 -12.90
C LEU A 70 -17.38 -12.88 -12.10
N ILE A 71 -16.23 -13.27 -11.56
CA ILE A 71 -15.34 -12.39 -10.80
C ILE A 71 -14.83 -11.26 -11.71
N ARG A 72 -14.47 -11.54 -12.96
CA ARG A 72 -13.97 -10.54 -13.92
C ARG A 72 -15.03 -9.49 -14.25
N VAL A 73 -16.25 -9.91 -14.56
CA VAL A 73 -17.35 -8.99 -14.93
C VAL A 73 -17.72 -8.10 -13.75
N VAL A 74 -17.90 -8.69 -12.56
CA VAL A 74 -18.30 -7.94 -11.37
C VAL A 74 -17.23 -6.92 -10.97
N HIS A 75 -15.93 -7.27 -11.03
CA HIS A 75 -14.87 -6.31 -10.75
C HIS A 75 -14.85 -5.13 -11.72
N LYS A 76 -15.14 -5.36 -13.01
CA LYS A 76 -15.28 -4.26 -13.98
C LYS A 76 -16.44 -3.35 -13.62
N GLN A 77 -17.61 -3.92 -13.32
CA GLN A 77 -18.78 -3.14 -12.89
C GLN A 77 -18.51 -2.31 -11.63
N ILE A 78 -17.86 -2.88 -10.62
CA ILE A 78 -17.49 -2.16 -9.38
C ILE A 78 -16.54 -0.98 -9.67
N ARG A 79 -15.62 -1.14 -10.62
CA ARG A 79 -14.71 -0.06 -11.03
C ARG A 79 -15.43 1.02 -11.83
N GLU A 80 -16.20 0.62 -12.83
CA GLU A 80 -16.90 1.52 -13.77
C GLU A 80 -18.02 2.31 -13.09
N SER A 81 -18.73 1.70 -12.14
CA SER A 81 -19.72 2.40 -11.30
C SER A 81 -19.10 3.37 -10.29
N GLY A 82 -17.77 3.39 -10.14
CA GLY A 82 -17.08 4.26 -9.19
C GLY A 82 -17.13 3.80 -7.74
N ILE A 83 -17.79 2.68 -7.43
CA ILE A 83 -17.87 2.09 -6.08
C ILE A 83 -16.46 1.88 -5.51
N GLN A 84 -15.53 1.35 -6.33
CA GLN A 84 -14.15 1.16 -5.92
C GLN A 84 -13.47 2.47 -5.49
N SER A 85 -13.71 3.56 -6.21
CA SER A 85 -13.12 4.88 -5.92
C SER A 85 -13.70 5.47 -4.64
N ALA A 86 -15.02 5.35 -4.44
CA ALA A 86 -15.69 5.80 -3.22
C ALA A 86 -15.15 5.06 -1.97
N ILE A 87 -15.02 3.74 -2.06
CA ILE A 87 -14.46 2.92 -0.99
C ILE A 87 -12.99 3.26 -0.74
N ARG A 88 -12.18 3.40 -1.79
CA ARG A 88 -10.76 3.78 -1.67
C ARG A 88 -10.59 5.13 -0.97
N LYS A 89 -11.37 6.15 -1.35
CA LYS A 89 -11.34 7.47 -0.68
C LYS A 89 -11.68 7.36 0.79
N ARG A 90 -12.69 6.56 1.16
CA ARG A 90 -13.08 6.35 2.56
C ARG A 90 -12.00 5.67 3.40
N PHE A 91 -11.21 4.76 2.82
CA PHE A 91 -10.13 4.08 3.54
C PHE A 91 -8.82 4.86 3.58
N LEU A 92 -8.50 5.63 2.54
CA LEU A 92 -7.28 6.44 2.48
C LEU A 92 -7.42 7.76 3.23
N VAL A 93 -8.60 8.36 3.24
CA VAL A 93 -8.92 9.49 4.12
C VAL A 93 -9.41 8.88 5.44
N SER A 94 -8.48 8.47 6.30
CA SER A 94 -8.82 8.19 7.70
C SER A 94 -9.26 9.51 8.37
N LYS A 95 -10.16 9.39 9.35
CA LYS A 95 -10.80 10.49 10.09
C LYS A 95 -9.79 11.43 10.75
#